data_AF-A0A9Q3GJB2-F1
#
_entry.id   AF-A0A9Q3GJB2-F1
#
_cell.length_a   1.000
_cell.length_b   1.000
_cell.length_c   1.000
_cell.angle_alpha   90.00
_cell.angle_beta   90.00
_cell.angle_gamma   90.00
#
_symmetry.space_group_name_H-M   'P 1'
#
loop_
_entity.id
_entity.type
_entity.pdbx_description
1 polymer ?
#
loop_
_entity_poly.entity_id
_entity_poly.type
_entity_poly.pdbx_seq_one_letter_code
_entity_poly.pdbx_strand_id
1 'polypeptide(L)'
;MERIGRDINHVPILEGKNFPIWNILLKVKLSARGLREIRNSDGPPNSDPITINNWNKLNLEAIQLILSRPHPDIIATVVDAVTFKDAKDLWKKLNEKYAAQTITNQGRTWLRWECLQLNGKIKEYVKEFQSILFDIAGIGISLPQDIMAYSILQKVSRDSDSYDHVINSMRLTMNAMINPQQVLDKLLEL
;
A
#
# COMPACT_ATOMS: atom_id res chain seq x y z
N MET A 1 5.77 9.90 21.83
CA MET A 1 6.10 10.47 20.51
C MET A 1 7.39 9.84 20.03
N GLU A 2 7.29 8.79 19.21
CA GLU A 2 8.46 8.15 18.61
C GLU A 2 8.36 8.26 17.08
N ARG A 3 9.16 9.20 16.58
CA ARG A 3 9.66 9.41 15.22
C ARG A 3 8.93 8.68 14.09
N ILE A 4 8.00 9.40 13.47
CA ILE A 4 7.69 9.26 12.04
C ILE A 4 8.91 9.78 11.26
N GLY A 5 9.91 8.91 11.15
CA GLY A 5 10.99 9.00 10.18
C GLY A 5 11.07 7.66 9.48
N ARG A 6 9.99 7.26 8.78
CA ARG A 6 10.00 6.03 7.99
C ARG A 6 11.01 6.23 6.86
N ASP A 7 12.09 5.49 6.94
CA ASP A 7 13.14 5.39 5.94
C ASP A 7 12.54 5.10 4.55
N ILE A 8 12.35 6.17 3.77
CA ILE A 8 11.89 6.16 2.38
C ILE A 8 12.81 5.33 1.46
N ASN A 9 13.98 4.87 1.96
CA ASN A 9 14.92 4.06 1.20
C ASN A 9 14.71 2.55 1.33
N HIS A 10 13.83 2.10 2.24
CA HIS A 10 13.70 0.66 2.51
C HIS A 10 12.45 0.05 1.88
N VAL A 11 12.66 -0.83 0.88
CA VAL A 11 11.59 -1.66 0.30
C VAL A 11 11.06 -2.62 1.40
N PRO A 12 9.76 -2.66 1.71
CA PRO A 12 9.21 -3.56 2.75
C PRO A 12 9.34 -5.04 2.36
N ILE A 13 9.09 -5.95 3.29
CA ILE A 13 8.96 -7.38 2.95
C ILE A 13 7.64 -7.55 2.19
N LEU A 14 7.63 -8.18 1.02
CA LEU A 14 6.37 -8.46 0.32
C LEU A 14 5.66 -9.63 1.02
N GLU A 15 4.43 -9.37 1.48
CA GLU A 15 3.53 -10.33 2.15
C GLU A 15 2.19 -10.46 1.40
N GLY A 16 2.14 -10.00 0.14
CA GLY A 16 0.96 -9.99 -0.71
C GLY A 16 0.07 -8.75 -0.52
N LYS A 17 -0.43 -8.49 0.69
CA LYS A 17 -1.35 -7.35 0.94
C LYS A 17 -0.72 -5.98 0.67
N ASN A 18 0.57 -5.85 0.93
CA ASN A 18 1.34 -4.62 0.75
C ASN A 18 1.98 -4.50 -0.65
N PHE A 19 1.57 -5.34 -1.60
CA PHE A 19 2.08 -5.33 -2.97
C PHE A 19 2.10 -3.93 -3.61
N PRO A 20 1.08 -3.06 -3.45
CA PRO A 20 1.09 -1.73 -4.06
C PRO A 20 2.27 -0.86 -3.64
N ILE A 21 2.49 -0.72 -2.33
CA ILE A 21 3.62 0.04 -1.78
C ILE A 21 4.94 -0.63 -2.15
N TRP A 22 5.03 -1.96 -2.00
CA TRP A 22 6.24 -2.70 -2.34
C TRP A 22 6.64 -2.49 -3.80
N ASN A 23 5.68 -2.58 -4.71
CA ASN A 23 5.88 -2.43 -6.15
C ASN A 23 6.38 -1.02 -6.50
N ILE A 24 5.80 0.03 -5.89
CA ILE A 24 6.24 1.41 -6.08
C ILE A 24 7.68 1.60 -5.61
N LEU A 25 8.01 1.18 -4.39
CA LEU A 25 9.35 1.38 -3.82
C LEU A 25 10.42 0.57 -4.56
N LEU A 26 10.09 -0.65 -5.00
CA LEU A 26 11.01 -1.44 -5.81
C LEU A 26 11.22 -0.86 -7.21
N LYS A 27 10.19 -0.28 -7.85
CA LYS A 27 10.31 0.47 -9.11
C LYS A 27 11.30 1.62 -8.98
N VAL A 28 11.22 2.37 -7.88
CA VAL A 28 12.16 3.47 -7.58
C VAL A 28 13.58 2.91 -7.43
N LYS A 29 13.76 1.84 -6.64
CA LYS A 29 15.07 1.22 -6.42
C LYS A 29 15.72 0.68 -7.70
N LEU A 30 14.95 0.03 -8.57
CA LEU A 30 15.42 -0.44 -9.87
C LEU A 30 15.83 0.74 -10.77
N SER A 31 15.04 1.81 -10.78
CA SER A 31 15.33 3.01 -11.58
C SER A 31 16.61 3.71 -11.12
N ALA A 32 16.83 3.79 -9.80
CA ALA A 32 18.04 4.35 -9.22
C ALA A 32 19.32 3.57 -9.60
N ARG A 33 19.19 2.31 -10.02
CA ARG A 33 20.30 1.48 -10.52
C ARG A 33 20.37 1.37 -12.04
N GLY A 34 19.56 2.13 -12.78
CA GLY A 34 19.53 2.06 -14.25
C GLY A 34 18.91 0.78 -14.80
N LEU A 35 18.17 0.01 -13.99
CA LEU A 35 17.60 -1.29 -14.37
C LEU A 35 16.14 -1.19 -14.86
N ARG A 36 15.65 0.02 -15.15
CA ARG A 36 14.26 0.25 -15.56
C ARG A 36 13.90 -0.49 -16.85
N GLU A 37 14.81 -0.48 -17.82
CA GLU A 37 14.57 -1.03 -19.16
C GLU A 37 14.59 -2.57 -19.17
N ILE A 38 15.41 -3.19 -18.31
CA ILE A 38 15.50 -4.67 -18.17
C ILE A 38 14.13 -5.32 -17.93
N ARG A 39 13.25 -4.65 -17.19
CA ARG A 39 11.90 -5.14 -16.93
C ARG A 39 11.00 -5.14 -18.17
N ASN A 40 11.25 -4.22 -19.11
CA ASN A 40 10.32 -3.93 -20.20
C ASN A 40 10.78 -4.57 -21.52
N SER A 41 12.08 -4.72 -21.77
CA SER A 41 12.60 -5.22 -23.04
C SER A 41 12.56 -6.75 -23.15
N ASP A 42 12.47 -7.26 -24.37
CA ASP A 42 12.45 -8.70 -24.69
C ASP A 42 13.85 -9.36 -24.74
N GLY A 43 14.90 -8.63 -24.32
CA GLY A 43 16.27 -9.11 -24.37
C GLY A 43 17.27 -8.00 -24.76
N PRO A 44 18.53 -8.38 -25.03
CA PRO A 44 19.57 -7.44 -25.43
C PRO A 44 19.19 -6.72 -26.74
N PRO A 45 19.59 -5.45 -26.91
CA PRO A 45 19.22 -4.64 -28.07
C PRO A 45 19.84 -5.14 -29.39
N ASN A 46 20.89 -5.94 -29.33
CA ASN A 46 21.52 -6.57 -30.48
C ASN A 46 22.20 -7.89 -30.07
N SER A 47 22.74 -8.61 -31.06
CA SER A 47 23.39 -9.91 -30.86
C SER A 47 24.91 -9.83 -30.67
N ASP A 48 25.48 -8.65 -30.41
CA ASP A 48 26.91 -8.55 -30.19
C ASP A 48 27.30 -9.16 -28.83
N PRO A 49 28.43 -9.90 -28.72
CA PRO A 49 28.77 -10.62 -27.49
C PRO A 49 28.93 -9.72 -26.25
N ILE A 50 29.36 -8.47 -26.44
CA ILE A 50 29.59 -7.52 -25.34
C ILE A 50 28.24 -7.07 -24.78
N THR A 51 27.31 -6.71 -25.67
CA THR A 51 25.94 -6.32 -25.33
C THR A 51 25.18 -7.46 -24.67
N ILE A 52 25.29 -8.69 -25.18
CA ILE A 52 24.68 -9.87 -24.56
C ILE A 52 25.23 -10.07 -23.13
N ASN A 53 26.54 -10.00 -22.95
CA ASN A 53 27.15 -10.20 -21.64
C ASN A 53 26.74 -9.10 -20.64
N ASN A 54 26.70 -7.84 -21.08
CA ASN A 54 26.26 -6.73 -20.25
C ASN A 54 24.77 -6.84 -19.89
N TRP A 55 23.93 -7.24 -20.85
CA TRP A 55 22.52 -7.52 -20.62
C TRP A 55 22.32 -8.61 -19.57
N ASN A 56 23.02 -9.74 -19.70
CA ASN A 56 22.93 -10.84 -18.75
C ASN A 56 23.29 -10.40 -17.32
N LYS A 57 24.31 -9.54 -17.18
CA LYS A 57 24.70 -8.98 -15.88
C LYS A 57 23.59 -8.10 -15.28
N LEU A 58 23.02 -7.18 -16.06
CA LEU A 58 21.94 -6.29 -15.61
C LEU A 58 20.66 -7.06 -15.31
N ASN A 59 20.35 -8.08 -16.11
CA ASN A 59 19.22 -8.99 -15.89
C ASN A 59 19.36 -9.77 -14.57
N LEU A 60 20.53 -10.34 -14.30
CA LEU A 60 20.81 -11.02 -13.03
C LEU A 60 20.72 -10.05 -11.84
N GLU A 61 21.24 -8.83 -11.97
CA GLU A 61 21.11 -7.82 -10.92
C GLU A 61 19.64 -7.45 -10.65
N ALA A 62 18.84 -7.30 -11.70
CA ALA A 62 17.41 -7.04 -11.57
C ALA A 62 16.69 -8.20 -10.86
N ILE A 63 16.97 -9.46 -11.24
CA ILE A 63 16.42 -10.65 -10.57
C ILE A 63 16.78 -10.65 -9.09
N GLN A 64 18.05 -10.41 -8.75
CA GLN A 64 18.50 -10.35 -7.35
C GLN A 64 17.75 -9.29 -6.55
N LEU A 65 17.54 -8.10 -7.12
CA LEU A 65 16.78 -7.04 -6.45
C LEU A 65 15.30 -7.38 -6.29
N ILE A 66 14.68 -7.98 -7.31
CA ILE A 66 13.27 -8.40 -7.26
C ILE A 66 13.06 -9.46 -6.18
N LEU A 67 14.00 -10.41 -6.04
CA LEU A 67 13.93 -11.49 -5.06
C LEU A 67 14.48 -11.12 -3.67
N SER A 68 15.04 -9.92 -3.50
CA SER A 68 15.71 -9.53 -2.23
C SER A 68 14.79 -9.34 -1.03
N ARG A 69 13.49 -9.12 -1.26
CA ARG A 69 12.52 -8.70 -0.24
C ARG A 69 11.17 -9.40 -0.24
N PRO A 70 10.80 -10.33 -1.14
CA PRO A 70 9.62 -11.15 -0.93
C PRO A 70 9.77 -12.19 0.18
N HIS A 71 8.67 -12.51 0.87
CA HIS A 71 8.62 -13.66 1.77
C HIS A 71 8.92 -14.96 0.99
N PRO A 72 9.61 -15.96 1.58
CA PRO A 72 9.95 -17.22 0.90
C PRO A 72 8.77 -17.90 0.20
N ASP A 73 7.59 -17.89 0.81
CA ASP A 73 6.37 -18.48 0.20
C ASP A 73 5.97 -17.79 -1.10
N ILE A 74 6.21 -16.48 -1.21
CA ILE A 74 5.98 -15.74 -2.46
C ILE A 74 7.00 -16.16 -3.51
N ILE A 75 8.28 -16.24 -3.12
CA ILE A 75 9.36 -16.68 -4.01
C ILE A 75 9.04 -18.07 -4.58
N ALA A 76 8.66 -19.02 -3.73
CA ALA A 76 8.32 -20.39 -4.12
C ALA A 76 7.18 -20.47 -5.14
N THR A 77 6.32 -19.45 -5.21
CA THR A 77 5.19 -19.43 -6.14
C THR A 77 5.46 -18.68 -7.44
N VAL A 78 6.44 -17.76 -7.45
CA VAL A 78 6.74 -16.93 -8.62
C VAL A 78 8.00 -17.40 -9.35
N VAL A 79 8.94 -18.05 -8.68
CA VAL A 79 10.17 -18.57 -9.29
C VAL A 79 9.92 -19.96 -9.89
N ASP A 80 10.21 -20.11 -11.17
CA ASP A 80 10.20 -21.38 -11.91
C ASP A 80 11.35 -21.41 -12.94
N ALA A 81 11.38 -22.44 -13.80
CA ALA A 81 12.43 -22.65 -14.80
C ALA A 81 12.57 -21.50 -15.83
N VAL A 82 11.52 -20.68 -16.00
CA VAL A 82 11.49 -19.52 -16.90
C VAL A 82 11.85 -18.26 -16.12
N THR A 83 11.12 -17.98 -15.04
CA THR A 83 11.25 -16.69 -14.32
C THR A 83 12.55 -16.56 -13.53
N PHE A 84 13.27 -17.64 -13.24
CA PHE A 84 14.58 -17.51 -12.59
C PHE A 84 15.66 -16.93 -13.54
N LYS A 85 15.44 -16.99 -14.86
CA LYS A 85 16.39 -16.56 -15.88
C LYS A 85 16.13 -15.16 -16.41
N ASP A 86 14.92 -14.66 -16.25
CA ASP A 86 14.48 -13.43 -16.89
C ASP A 86 13.74 -12.52 -15.89
N ALA A 87 14.28 -11.32 -15.71
CA ALA A 87 13.74 -10.33 -14.78
C ALA A 87 12.38 -9.80 -15.23
N LYS A 88 12.13 -9.70 -16.54
CA LYS A 88 10.85 -9.25 -17.10
C LYS A 88 9.77 -10.27 -16.83
N ASP A 89 10.02 -11.56 -17.07
CA ASP A 89 9.07 -12.63 -16.80
C ASP A 89 8.79 -12.77 -15.30
N LEU A 90 9.82 -12.69 -14.45
CA LEU A 90 9.65 -12.68 -13.01
C LEU A 90 8.79 -11.50 -12.55
N TRP A 91 9.08 -10.30 -13.06
CA TRP A 91 8.32 -9.11 -12.75
C TRP A 91 6.87 -9.21 -13.21
N LYS A 92 6.64 -9.69 -14.43
CA LYS A 92 5.32 -9.90 -15.02
C LYS A 92 4.51 -10.85 -14.16
N LYS A 93 5.06 -12.01 -13.81
CA LYS A 93 4.37 -13.02 -12.98
C LYS A 93 4.01 -12.49 -11.58
N LEU A 94 4.89 -11.70 -10.96
CA LEU A 94 4.59 -11.00 -9.71
C LEU A 94 3.40 -10.03 -9.86
N ASN A 95 3.39 -9.22 -10.93
CA ASN A 95 2.28 -8.28 -11.16
C ASN A 95 0.99 -9.01 -11.47
N GLU A 96 0.99 -10.04 -12.31
CA GLU A 96 -0.22 -10.81 -12.63
C GLU A 96 -0.82 -11.45 -11.36
N LYS A 97 0.02 -12.04 -10.51
CA LYS A 97 -0.43 -12.70 -9.29
C LYS A 97 -1.01 -11.70 -8.27
N TYR A 98 -0.34 -10.58 -8.05
CA TYR A 98 -0.66 -9.69 -6.93
C TYR A 98 -1.43 -8.42 -7.34
N ALA A 99 -1.53 -8.07 -8.63
CA ALA A 99 -2.37 -6.96 -9.08
C ALA A 99 -3.86 -7.28 -8.94
N ALA A 100 -4.30 -8.48 -9.32
CA ALA A 100 -5.69 -8.90 -9.12
C ALA A 100 -6.03 -8.97 -7.61
N GLN A 101 -5.10 -9.49 -6.81
CA GLN A 101 -5.23 -9.55 -5.36
C GLN A 101 -5.27 -8.14 -4.74
N THR A 102 -4.53 -7.18 -5.30
CA THR A 102 -4.58 -5.77 -4.91
C THR A 102 -5.98 -5.20 -5.09
N ILE A 103 -6.59 -5.34 -6.27
CA ILE A 103 -7.94 -4.79 -6.53
C ILE A 103 -8.97 -5.40 -5.57
N THR A 104 -8.87 -6.71 -5.33
CA THR A 104 -9.77 -7.40 -4.40
C THR A 104 -9.56 -6.94 -2.96
N ASN A 105 -8.31 -6.77 -2.53
CA ASN A 105 -7.98 -6.29 -1.18
C ASN A 105 -8.39 -4.83 -0.98
N GLN A 106 -8.21 -3.99 -2.00
CA GLN A 106 -8.69 -2.61 -2.04
C GLN A 106 -10.22 -2.57 -1.90
N GLY A 107 -10.94 -3.34 -2.72
CA GLY A 107 -12.39 -3.43 -2.65
C GLY A 107 -12.89 -3.92 -1.29
N ARG A 108 -12.30 -4.98 -0.72
CA ARG A 108 -12.67 -5.48 0.62
C ARG A 108 -12.44 -4.46 1.72
N THR A 109 -11.30 -3.76 1.70
CA THR A 109 -10.98 -2.73 2.69
C THR A 109 -11.93 -1.54 2.56
N TRP A 110 -12.24 -1.12 1.34
CA TRP A 110 -13.22 -0.07 1.07
C TRP A 110 -14.62 -0.45 1.52
N LEU A 111 -15.07 -1.68 1.26
CA LEU A 111 -16.37 -2.16 1.73
C LEU A 111 -16.44 -2.22 3.26
N ARG A 112 -15.34 -2.62 3.93
CA ARG A 112 -15.25 -2.58 5.40
C ARG A 112 -15.34 -1.15 5.93
N TRP A 113 -14.67 -0.19 5.29
CA TRP A 113 -14.83 1.25 5.57
C TRP A 113 -16.29 1.69 5.40
N GLU A 114 -16.92 1.30 4.30
CA GLU A 114 -18.28 1.74 3.97
C GLU A 114 -19.33 1.19 4.94
N CYS A 115 -19.23 -0.09 5.28
CA CYS A 115 -20.16 -0.77 6.18
C CYS A 115 -19.96 -0.44 7.66
N LEU A 116 -18.82 0.12 8.07
CA LEU A 116 -18.57 0.45 9.47
C LEU A 116 -19.47 1.63 9.90
N GLN A 117 -20.21 1.43 10.98
CA GLN A 117 -21.10 2.41 11.59
C GLN A 117 -20.87 2.40 13.11
N LEU A 118 -21.09 3.53 13.77
CA LEU A 118 -21.09 3.55 15.23
C LEU A 118 -22.33 2.81 15.75
N ASN A 119 -22.13 1.81 16.59
CA ASN A 119 -23.20 1.02 17.22
C ASN A 119 -23.20 1.17 18.75
N GLY A 120 -22.98 2.40 19.23
CA GLY A 120 -22.93 2.75 20.65
C GLY A 120 -21.61 2.44 21.36
N LYS A 121 -20.68 1.72 20.73
CA LYS A 121 -19.36 1.38 21.31
C LYS A 121 -18.22 2.16 20.65
N ILE A 122 -18.04 3.40 21.08
CA ILE A 122 -17.05 4.34 20.53
C ILE A 122 -15.63 3.75 20.47
N LYS A 123 -15.17 3.08 21.54
CA LYS A 123 -13.82 2.50 21.59
C LYS A 123 -13.60 1.39 20.54
N GLU A 124 -14.61 0.55 20.31
CA GLU A 124 -14.54 -0.51 19.28
C GLU A 124 -14.54 0.12 17.88
N TYR A 125 -15.41 1.09 17.65
CA TYR A 125 -15.48 1.86 16.42
C TYR A 125 -14.15 2.54 16.06
N VAL A 126 -13.54 3.24 17.03
CA VAL A 126 -12.26 3.93 16.82
C VAL A 126 -11.14 2.95 16.51
N LYS A 127 -11.05 1.86 17.27
CA LYS A 127 -10.04 0.81 17.03
C LYS A 127 -10.18 0.21 15.63
N GLU A 128 -11.41 -0.05 15.20
CA GLU A 128 -11.69 -0.61 13.89
C GLU A 128 -11.32 0.37 12.77
N PHE A 129 -11.67 1.65 12.91
CA PHE A 129 -11.26 2.68 11.95
C PHE A 129 -9.74 2.88 11.87
N GLN A 130 -9.04 2.85 13.00
CA GLN A 130 -7.56 2.88 13.01
C GLN A 130 -6.97 1.71 12.22
N SER A 131 -7.53 0.51 12.38
CA SER A 131 -7.13 -0.67 11.59
C SER A 131 -7.38 -0.44 10.10
N ILE A 132 -8.56 0.06 9.71
CA ILE A 132 -8.88 0.27 8.30
C ILE A 132 -8.00 1.38 7.69
N LEU A 133 -7.72 2.46 8.40
CA LEU A 133 -6.82 3.53 7.95
C LEU A 133 -5.39 2.99 7.70
N PHE A 134 -4.91 2.11 8.59
CA PHE A 134 -3.63 1.44 8.40
C PHE A 134 -3.63 0.55 7.14
N ASP A 135 -4.71 -0.21 6.93
CA ASP A 135 -4.87 -1.07 5.76
C ASP A 135 -4.97 -0.27 4.46
N ILE A 136 -5.75 0.83 4.44
CA ILE A 136 -5.89 1.78 3.32
C ILE A 136 -4.52 2.31 2.87
N ALA A 137 -3.70 2.73 3.84
CA ALA A 137 -2.34 3.15 3.56
C ALA A 137 -1.53 1.99 2.96
N GLY A 138 -1.62 0.79 3.55
CA GLY A 138 -0.91 -0.41 3.14
C GLY A 138 -1.20 -0.89 1.71
N ILE A 139 -2.46 -0.77 1.27
CA ILE A 139 -2.95 -1.25 -0.03
C ILE A 139 -2.99 -0.13 -1.09
N GLY A 140 -2.53 1.07 -0.75
CA GLY A 140 -2.36 2.17 -1.71
C GLY A 140 -3.67 2.87 -2.12
N ILE A 141 -4.72 2.82 -1.30
CA ILE A 141 -5.87 3.72 -1.47
C ILE A 141 -5.45 5.09 -0.94
N SER A 142 -5.56 6.14 -1.77
CA SER A 142 -5.21 7.51 -1.41
C SER A 142 -6.43 8.41 -1.54
N LEU A 143 -6.85 9.01 -0.43
CA LEU A 143 -7.91 10.01 -0.37
C LEU A 143 -7.40 11.26 0.34
N PRO A 144 -7.97 12.44 0.05
CA PRO A 144 -7.74 13.63 0.85
C PRO A 144 -8.11 13.40 2.33
N GLN A 145 -7.28 13.91 3.25
CA GLN A 145 -7.41 13.67 4.69
C GLN A 145 -8.73 14.24 5.25
N ASP A 146 -9.13 15.40 4.77
CA ASP A 146 -10.38 16.07 5.09
C ASP A 146 -11.59 15.23 4.64
N ILE A 147 -11.58 14.69 3.42
CA ILE A 147 -12.64 13.82 2.91
C ILE A 147 -12.78 12.55 3.76
N MET A 148 -11.66 11.92 4.14
CA MET A 148 -11.69 10.77 5.05
C MET A 148 -12.23 11.14 6.42
N ALA A 149 -11.84 12.30 6.96
CA ALA A 149 -12.34 12.80 8.24
C ALA A 149 -13.87 13.03 8.18
N TYR A 150 -14.38 13.70 7.15
CA TYR A 150 -15.81 13.93 6.97
C TYR A 150 -16.59 12.61 6.81
N SER A 151 -16.02 11.62 6.13
CA SER A 151 -16.64 10.30 5.97
C SER A 151 -16.75 9.54 7.30
N ILE A 152 -15.74 9.60 8.17
CA ILE A 152 -15.81 9.04 9.53
C ILE A 152 -16.93 9.72 10.31
N LEU A 153 -16.97 11.06 10.31
CA LEU A 153 -18.02 11.82 11.00
C LEU A 153 -19.42 11.42 10.54
N GLN A 154 -19.64 11.33 9.23
CA GLN A 154 -20.92 10.92 8.66
C GLN A 154 -21.40 9.54 9.18
N LYS A 155 -20.47 8.64 9.48
CA LYS A 155 -20.75 7.27 9.97
C LYS A 155 -21.02 7.23 11.48
N VAL A 156 -20.75 8.33 12.19
CA VAL A 156 -21.24 8.57 13.56
C VAL A 156 -22.65 9.15 13.52
N SER A 157 -22.95 9.98 12.52
CA SER A 157 -24.20 10.74 12.37
C SER A 157 -25.50 9.95 12.16
N ARG A 158 -25.43 8.64 11.94
CA ARG A 158 -26.63 7.82 11.71
C ARG A 158 -27.41 7.50 13.00
N ASP A 159 -26.86 7.91 14.14
CA ASP A 159 -27.53 7.95 15.44
C ASP A 159 -27.73 9.44 15.81
N SER A 160 -28.96 9.95 15.67
CA SER A 160 -29.26 11.40 15.60
C SER A 160 -28.86 12.19 16.84
N ASP A 161 -28.98 11.57 18.02
CA ASP A 161 -28.69 12.24 19.30
C ASP A 161 -27.18 12.36 19.56
N SER A 162 -26.39 11.42 19.03
CA SER A 162 -24.92 11.51 19.04
C SER A 162 -24.41 12.55 18.06
N TYR A 163 -25.08 12.75 16.92
CA TYR A 163 -24.58 13.64 15.86
C TYR A 163 -24.38 15.08 16.33
N ASP A 164 -25.40 15.68 16.94
CA ASP A 164 -25.33 17.07 17.38
C ASP A 164 -24.32 17.24 18.52
N HIS A 165 -24.22 16.28 19.44
CA HIS A 165 -23.22 16.30 20.51
C HIS A 165 -21.80 16.20 19.96
N VAL A 166 -21.57 15.26 19.04
CA VAL A 166 -20.30 14.99 18.36
C VAL A 166 -19.87 16.21 17.54
N ILE A 167 -20.74 16.76 16.69
CA ILE A 167 -20.45 17.94 15.87
C ILE A 167 -20.24 19.19 16.73
N ASN A 168 -21.04 19.42 17.76
CA ASN A 168 -20.87 20.57 18.65
C ASN A 168 -19.56 20.48 19.45
N SER A 169 -19.16 19.28 19.90
CA SER A 169 -17.86 19.06 20.54
C SER A 169 -16.68 19.26 19.58
N MET A 170 -16.87 19.02 18.28
CA MET A 170 -15.85 19.19 17.24
C MET A 170 -15.80 20.58 16.62
N ARG A 171 -16.86 21.38 16.74
CA ARG A 171 -16.97 22.74 16.21
C ARG A 171 -15.85 23.67 16.71
N LEU A 172 -15.31 23.39 17.90
CA LEU A 172 -14.18 24.14 18.49
C LEU A 172 -12.81 23.74 17.92
N THR A 173 -12.71 22.61 17.21
CA THR A 173 -11.47 22.03 16.66
C THR A 173 -11.33 22.27 15.15
N MET A 174 -12.42 22.62 14.46
CA MET A 174 -12.49 22.81 12.99
C MET A 174 -11.83 24.09 12.46
N ASN A 175 -11.16 24.89 13.31
CA ASN A 175 -10.35 26.02 12.85
C ASN A 175 -9.00 25.58 12.21
N ALA A 176 -8.72 24.27 12.15
CA ALA A 176 -7.53 23.70 11.53
C ALA A 176 -7.90 22.54 10.58
N MET A 177 -7.00 22.26 9.63
CA MET A 177 -7.07 21.17 8.66
C MET A 177 -7.41 19.84 9.37
N ILE A 178 -8.65 19.37 9.21
CA ILE A 178 -9.15 18.17 9.89
C ILE A 178 -8.57 16.92 9.23
N ASN A 179 -8.12 15.97 10.04
CA ASN A 179 -7.65 14.67 9.56
C ASN A 179 -8.33 13.52 10.32
N PRO A 180 -8.30 12.28 9.77
CA PRO A 180 -8.99 11.14 10.35
C PRO A 180 -8.56 10.84 11.78
N GLN A 181 -7.26 11.00 12.10
CA GLN A 181 -6.75 10.71 13.44
C GLN A 181 -7.31 11.70 14.47
N GLN A 182 -7.35 13.00 14.15
CA GLN A 182 -7.93 14.01 15.02
C GLN A 182 -9.41 13.74 15.32
N VAL A 183 -10.17 13.30 14.32
CA VAL A 183 -11.58 12.91 14.52
C VAL A 183 -11.67 11.73 15.48
N LEU A 184 -10.88 10.68 15.25
CA LEU A 184 -10.89 9.48 16.09
C LEU A 184 -10.45 9.73 17.53
N ASP A 185 -9.42 10.55 17.73
CA ASP A 185 -8.95 10.96 19.06
C ASP A 185 -10.05 11.74 19.78
N LYS A 186 -10.73 12.65 19.08
CA LYS A 186 -11.83 13.43 19.66
C LYS A 186 -13.04 12.56 20.03
N LEU A 187 -13.36 11.56 19.21
CA LEU A 187 -14.44 10.62 19.53
C LEU A 187 -14.16 9.87 20.83
N LEU A 188 -12.91 9.54 21.16
CA LEU A 188 -12.54 8.88 22.42
C LEU A 188 -12.73 9.75 23.68
N GLU A 189 -12.89 11.07 23.51
CA GLU A 189 -13.16 12.00 24.61
C GLU A 189 -14.65 12.09 24.98
N LEU A 190 -15.54 11.49 24.17
CA LEU A 190 -16.98 11.41 24.39
C LEU A 190 -17.35 10.20 25.26
#